data_AF-A0A9C8H5L2-F1
#
_entry.id   AF-A0A9C8H5L2-F1
#
_cell.length_a   1.000
_cell.length_b   1.000
_cell.length_c   1.000
_cell.angle_alpha   90.00
_cell.angle_beta   90.00
_cell.angle_gamma   90.00
#
_symmetry.space_group_name_H-M   'P 1'
#
loop_
_entity.id
_entity.type
_entity.pdbx_description
1 polymer ?
#
loop_
_entity_poly.entity_id
_entity_poly.type
_entity_poly.pdbx_seq_one_letter_code
_entity_poly.pdbx_strand_id
1 'polypeptide(L)'
;MRIEAADPKGLIREACRIEEIGPEECPSIFLDRALSLPAEVVAGQVLKRLIAEYGAAAPDHPMTAVLRAGLDNGPVARRRGGARGRRS
;
A
#
# COMPACT_ATOMS: atom_id res chain seq x y z
N MET A 1 -12.21 -9.08 -5.78
CA MET A 1 -11.12 -10.06 -5.56
C MET A 1 -11.15 -10.57 -4.13
N ARG A 2 -10.60 -11.76 -3.86
CA ARG A 2 -10.48 -12.29 -2.49
C ARG A 2 -9.40 -11.56 -1.70
N ILE A 3 -9.51 -11.55 -0.38
CA ILE A 3 -8.52 -10.89 0.47
C ILE A 3 -7.13 -11.51 0.34
N GLU A 4 -7.05 -12.84 0.23
CA GLU A 4 -5.77 -13.56 0.05
C GLU A 4 -5.06 -13.19 -1.26
N ALA A 5 -5.82 -12.84 -2.30
CA ALA A 5 -5.25 -12.36 -3.55
C ALA A 5 -4.80 -10.89 -3.45
N ALA A 6 -5.41 -10.11 -2.55
CA ALA A 6 -4.99 -8.75 -2.29
C ALA A 6 -3.81 -8.73 -1.30
N ASP A 7 -3.78 -9.53 -0.26
CA ASP A 7 -2.72 -9.56 0.76
C ASP A 7 -2.19 -10.99 0.99
N PRO A 8 -1.43 -11.56 0.04
CA PRO A 8 -1.04 -12.98 0.07
C PRO A 8 -0.21 -13.36 1.29
N LYS A 9 0.54 -12.39 1.83
CA LYS A 9 1.41 -12.55 3.00
C LYS A 9 0.78 -12.02 4.29
N GLY A 10 -0.41 -11.41 4.23
CA GLY A 10 -1.05 -10.80 5.40
C GLY A 10 -0.31 -9.57 5.94
N LEU A 11 0.53 -8.91 5.15
CA LEU A 11 1.39 -7.81 5.61
C LEU A 11 0.59 -6.61 6.08
N ILE A 12 -0.49 -6.29 5.37
CA ILE A 12 -1.36 -5.16 5.72
C ILE A 12 -2.22 -5.53 6.92
N ARG A 13 -2.71 -6.77 6.96
CA ARG A 13 -3.46 -7.28 8.11
C ARG A 13 -2.66 -7.14 9.41
N GLU A 14 -1.41 -7.57 9.40
CA GLU A 14 -0.56 -7.54 10.59
C GLU A 14 -0.16 -6.10 10.91
N ALA A 15 0.21 -5.29 9.92
CA ALA A 15 0.54 -3.89 10.16
C ALA A 15 -0.61 -3.10 10.81
N CYS A 16 -1.87 -3.33 10.41
CA CYS A 16 -3.04 -2.68 11.04
C CYS A 16 -3.28 -3.09 12.51
N ARG A 17 -2.55 -4.08 13.04
CA ARG A 17 -2.68 -4.56 14.43
C ARG A 17 -1.51 -4.16 15.31
N ILE A 18 -0.44 -3.61 14.74
CA ILE A 18 0.73 -3.18 15.51
C ILE A 18 0.41 -1.81 16.09
N GLU A 19 0.30 -1.72 17.41
CA GLU A 19 -0.09 -0.47 18.09
C GLU A 19 1.00 0.62 18.03
N GLU A 20 2.28 0.23 17.97
CA GLU A 20 3.43 1.14 17.94
C GLU A 20 3.97 1.43 16.52
N ILE A 21 3.25 1.07 15.45
CA ILE A 21 3.74 1.34 14.09
C ILE A 21 3.54 2.81 13.70
N GLY A 22 4.60 3.45 13.24
CA GLY A 22 4.61 4.83 12.81
C GLY A 22 4.23 5.04 11.34
N PRO A 23 3.89 6.29 10.95
CA PRO A 23 3.64 6.66 9.56
C PRO A 23 4.87 6.54 8.65
N GLU A 24 6.07 6.44 9.21
CA GLU A 24 7.33 6.24 8.48
C GLU A 24 7.58 4.77 8.09
N GLU A 25 7.03 3.82 8.84
CA GLU A 25 7.19 2.38 8.60
C GLU A 25 6.12 1.85 7.63
N CYS A 26 4.90 2.41 7.71
CA CYS A 26 3.76 1.99 6.90
C CYS A 26 4.02 2.00 5.37
N PRO A 27 4.67 3.02 4.78
CA PRO A 27 4.97 3.04 3.34
C PRO A 27 5.86 1.88 2.88
N SER A 28 6.81 1.46 3.71
CA SER A 28 7.73 0.37 3.39
C SER A 28 7.01 -0.98 3.37
N ILE A 29 6.15 -1.25 4.36
CA ILE A 29 5.32 -2.46 4.41
C ILE A 29 4.31 -2.48 3.27
N PHE A 30 3.68 -1.34 2.99
CA PHE A 30 2.77 -1.19 1.86
C PHE A 30 3.44 -1.54 0.53
N LEU A 31 4.68 -1.08 0.32
CA LEU A 31 5.47 -1.40 -0.87
C LEU A 31 5.85 -2.87 -0.94
N ASP A 32 6.35 -3.49 0.15
CA ASP A 32 6.71 -4.91 0.18
C ASP A 32 5.53 -5.82 -0.19
N ARG A 33 4.34 -5.45 0.30
CA ARG A 33 3.12 -6.12 -0.10
C ARG A 33 2.84 -5.93 -1.58
N ALA A 34 2.92 -4.70 -2.11
CA ALA A 34 2.68 -4.45 -3.53
C ALA A 34 3.64 -5.25 -4.44
N LEU A 35 4.89 -5.45 -4.02
CA LEU A 35 5.90 -6.27 -4.71
C LEU A 35 5.57 -7.77 -4.71
N SER A 36 4.71 -8.21 -3.79
CA SER A 36 4.28 -9.60 -3.68
C SER A 36 3.06 -9.93 -4.57
N LEU A 37 2.57 -8.96 -5.35
CA LEU A 37 1.42 -9.14 -6.24
C LEU A 37 1.87 -9.38 -7.70
N PRO A 38 1.13 -10.20 -8.47
CA PRO A 38 1.33 -10.30 -9.92
C PRO A 38 1.14 -8.96 -10.63
N ALA A 39 1.87 -8.74 -11.72
CA ALA A 39 1.87 -7.47 -12.45
C ALA A 39 0.52 -7.17 -13.14
N GLU A 40 -0.29 -8.19 -13.38
CA GLU A 40 -1.60 -8.11 -14.03
C GLU A 40 -2.67 -7.56 -13.09
N VAL A 41 -2.37 -7.45 -11.79
CA VAL A 41 -3.35 -7.04 -10.79
C VAL A 41 -3.54 -5.53 -10.81
N VAL A 42 -4.81 -5.10 -10.94
CA VAL A 42 -5.19 -3.69 -10.92
C VAL A 42 -5.04 -3.10 -9.51
N ALA A 43 -4.03 -2.27 -9.29
CA ALA A 43 -3.70 -1.66 -7.99
C ALA A 43 -4.91 -0.98 -7.30
N GLY A 44 -5.76 -0.27 -8.06
CA GLY A 44 -6.96 0.35 -7.50
C GLY A 44 -7.97 -0.65 -6.93
N GLN A 45 -8.17 -1.81 -7.58
CA GLN A 45 -9.07 -2.86 -7.06
C GLN A 45 -8.52 -3.48 -5.78
N VAL A 46 -7.21 -3.65 -5.75
CA VAL A 46 -6.46 -4.18 -4.61
C VAL A 46 -6.58 -3.28 -3.40
N LEU A 47 -6.35 -1.98 -3.56
CA LEU A 47 -6.45 -0.99 -2.50
C LEU A 47 -7.87 -0.88 -1.95
N LYS A 48 -8.87 -0.82 -2.83
CA LYS A 48 -10.29 -0.83 -2.43
C LYS A 48 -10.62 -2.08 -1.60
N ARG A 49 -10.10 -3.26 -1.98
CA ARG A 49 -10.33 -4.48 -1.20
C ARG A 49 -9.70 -4.42 0.18
N LEU A 50 -8.46 -3.93 0.30
CA LEU A 50 -7.80 -3.79 1.61
C LEU A 50 -8.53 -2.82 2.52
N ILE A 51 -8.94 -1.66 2.00
CA ILE A 51 -9.64 -0.64 2.79
C ILE A 51 -10.98 -1.18 3.29
N ALA A 52 -11.71 -1.91 2.43
CA ALA A 52 -12.97 -2.53 2.81
C ALA A 52 -12.79 -3.61 3.90
N GLU A 53 -11.67 -4.34 3.87
CA GLU A 53 -11.40 -5.42 4.84
C GLU A 53 -10.86 -4.88 6.18
N TYR A 54 -9.83 -4.05 6.14
CA TYR A 54 -9.06 -3.66 7.32
C TYR A 54 -9.34 -2.23 7.78
N GLY A 55 -9.75 -1.35 6.87
CA GLY A 55 -9.93 0.07 7.16
C GLY A 55 -11.11 0.38 8.09
N ALA A 56 -12.12 -0.49 8.16
CA ALA A 56 -13.25 -0.31 9.07
C ALA A 56 -12.89 -0.61 10.54
N ALA A 57 -12.02 -1.59 10.77
CA ALA A 57 -11.56 -1.96 12.11
C ALA A 57 -10.49 -1.01 12.66
N ALA A 58 -9.74 -0.35 11.77
CA ALA A 58 -8.64 0.53 12.12
C ALA A 58 -8.70 1.85 11.32
N PRO A 59 -9.77 2.65 11.46
CA PRO A 59 -10.02 3.82 10.60
C PRO A 59 -8.98 4.93 10.74
N ASP A 60 -8.39 5.09 11.94
CA ASP A 60 -7.42 6.11 12.31
C ASP A 60 -5.97 5.59 12.34
N HIS A 61 -5.77 4.32 11.97
CA HIS A 61 -4.44 3.70 11.97
C HIS A 61 -3.59 4.25 10.80
N PRO A 62 -2.27 4.51 11.00
CA PRO A 62 -1.42 5.09 9.96
C PRO A 62 -1.37 4.26 8.67
N MET A 63 -1.44 2.93 8.77
CA MET A 63 -1.56 2.05 7.59
C MET A 63 -2.83 2.34 6.78
N THR A 64 -3.99 2.57 7.43
CA THR A 64 -5.24 2.90 6.73
C THR A 64 -5.13 4.23 5.98
N ALA A 65 -4.42 5.20 6.55
CA ALA A 65 -4.12 6.46 5.87
C ALA A 65 -3.26 6.24 4.61
N VAL A 66 -2.23 5.39 4.68
CA VAL A 66 -1.40 5.02 3.52
C VAL A 66 -2.23 4.36 2.42
N LEU A 67 -3.14 3.45 2.77
CA LEU A 67 -4.00 2.78 1.79
C LEU A 67 -4.94 3.77 1.07
N ARG A 68 -5.57 4.68 1.81
CA ARG A 68 -6.43 5.74 1.25
C ARG A 68 -5.61 6.66 0.35
N ALA A 69 -4.45 7.12 0.81
CA ALA A 69 -3.56 7.94 0.01
C ALA A 69 -3.10 7.24 -1.28
N GLY A 70 -2.77 5.95 -1.21
CA GLY A 70 -2.44 5.15 -2.39
C GLY A 70 -3.60 5.01 -3.38
N LEU A 71 -4.84 4.96 -2.88
CA LEU A 71 -6.04 4.88 -3.72
C LEU A 71 -6.34 6.21 -4.40
N ASP A 72 -6.24 7.31 -3.67
CA ASP A 72 -6.53 8.67 -4.14
C ASP A 72 -5.48 9.17 -5.13
N ASN A 73 -4.20 8.84 -4.90
CA ASN A 73 -3.12 9.31 -5.76
C ASN A 73 -2.94 8.46 -7.03
N GLY A 74 -3.50 7.24 -7.08
CA GLY A 74 -3.36 6.32 -8.21
C GLY A 74 -1.90 6.09 -8.64
N PRO A 75 -1.63 5.26 -9.66
CA PRO A 75 -0.32 5.28 -10.28
C PRO A 75 -0.18 6.57 -11.09
N VAL A 76 0.30 7.65 -10.46
CA VAL A 76 0.97 8.69 -11.24
C VAL A 76 2.15 7.99 -11.90
N ALA A 77 2.07 7.79 -13.22
CA ALA A 77 3.16 7.27 -14.03
C ALA A 77 4.32 8.28 -14.04
N ARG A 78 4.96 8.52 -12.89
CA ARG A 78 6.20 9.28 -12.81
C ARG A 78 7.31 8.26 -12.94
N ARG A 79 7.70 8.00 -14.19
CA ARG A 79 9.03 7.47 -14.50
C ARG A 79 10.04 8.27 -13.66
N ARG A 80 10.60 7.68 -12.60
CA ARG A 80 11.89 8.12 -12.04
C ARG A 80 13.00 7.67 -13.01
N GLY A 81 12.87 8.08 -14.27
CA GLY A 81 13.95 8.00 -15.24
C GLY A 81 14.80 9.26 -15.08
N GLY A 82 15.99 9.10 -14.51
CA GLY A 82 17.15 9.93 -14.85
C GLY A 82 17.11 11.43 -14.51
N ALA A 83 16.50 11.87 -13.40
CA ALA A 83 16.67 13.26 -12.93
C ALA A 83 17.95 13.47 -12.10
N ARG A 84 18.83 12.47 -11.99
CA ARG A 84 20.26 12.69 -11.73
C ARG A 84 20.99 12.86 -13.07
N GLY A 85 20.47 13.78 -13.88
CA GLY A 85 21.29 14.48 -14.86
C GLY A 85 22.42 15.12 -14.08
N ARG A 86 23.60 14.52 -14.19
CA ARG A 86 24.87 15.20 -14.43
C ARG A 86 24.84 16.65 -13.95
N ARG A 87 24.92 16.86 -12.64
CA ARG A 87 25.36 18.13 -12.11
C ARG A 87 26.83 17.96 -11.76
N SER A 88 27.62 18.80 -12.45
CA SER A 88 29.04 19.15 -12.27
C SER A 88 30.04 18.03 -12.41
#